data_AF-I7J2T1-F1
#
_entry.id   AF-I7J2T1-F1
#
_cell.length_a   1.000
_cell.length_b   1.000
_cell.length_c   1.000
_cell.angle_alpha   90.00
_cell.angle_beta   90.00
_cell.angle_gamma   90.00
#
_symmetry.space_group_name_H-M   'P 1'
#
loop_
_entity.id
_entity.type
_entity.pdbx_description
1 polymer ?
#
loop_
_entity_poly.entity_id
_entity_poly.type
_entity_poly.pdbx_seq_one_letter_code
_entity_poly.pdbx_strand_id
1 'polypeptide(L)'
;MYYSSVQVKYNFLNKKDVLNIRLIELTYLIFFNYYVYAKNPEAPKTGSVDVKYIDKETGEMIPGTSVESVKENAPVGENYTTEEKNFDGYHFVGMDKTSDPANGKVAEGKKHVIYVYEKNQEKGTVIVHSVDEDSNKISDDVVNKKDVPTGEDYTTTPKDIPGYELDKNKIPSNKDGVVVKGTTEVTYVYHKTPEPTPTPN
;
A
#
# COMPACT_ATOMS: atom_id res chain seq x y z
N MET A 1 60.09 8.52 -23.30
CA MET A 1 61.16 8.18 -24.27
C MET A 1 60.64 7.67 -25.63
N TYR A 2 59.41 8.01 -26.07
CA TYR A 2 58.91 7.60 -27.41
C TYR A 2 59.02 8.69 -28.48
N TYR A 3 59.17 9.96 -28.09
CA TYR A 3 59.21 11.10 -29.00
C TYR A 3 60.59 11.38 -29.64
N SER A 4 61.67 10.82 -29.09
CA SER A 4 63.04 11.09 -29.57
C SER A 4 63.52 10.14 -30.68
N SER A 5 62.79 9.06 -30.96
CA SER A 5 63.23 8.01 -31.89
C SER A 5 62.61 8.12 -33.29
N VAL A 6 61.64 9.02 -33.49
CA VAL A 6 60.91 9.19 -34.77
C VAL A 6 61.59 10.22 -35.69
N GLN A 7 62.29 11.22 -35.13
CA GLN A 7 62.92 12.30 -35.90
C GLN A 7 64.11 11.84 -36.77
N VAL A 8 64.72 10.69 -36.47
CA VAL A 8 65.93 10.22 -37.18
C VAL A 8 65.61 9.45 -38.47
N LYS A 9 64.39 8.90 -38.64
CA LYS A 9 64.06 8.02 -39.78
C LYS A 9 63.68 8.73 -41.09
N TYR A 10 63.42 10.03 -41.07
CA TYR A 10 62.91 10.78 -42.24
C TYR A 10 63.95 11.66 -42.96
N ASN A 11 65.20 11.70 -42.48
CA ASN A 11 66.25 12.62 -42.97
C ASN A 11 66.81 12.31 -44.38
N PHE A 12 66.46 11.19 -44.99
CA PHE A 12 66.91 10.80 -46.35
C PHE A 12 65.79 10.81 -47.40
N LEU A 13 64.57 11.26 -47.04
CA LEU A 13 63.41 11.24 -47.91
C LEU A 13 63.13 12.63 -48.48
N ASN A 14 62.70 12.69 -49.74
CA ASN A 14 62.37 13.96 -50.35
C ASN A 14 61.06 14.53 -49.74
N LYS A 15 60.84 15.84 -49.91
CA LYS A 15 59.70 16.54 -49.31
C LYS A 15 58.34 15.96 -49.71
N LYS A 16 58.20 15.39 -50.91
CA LYS A 16 56.96 14.77 -51.38
C LYS A 16 56.70 13.43 -50.70
N ASP A 17 57.76 12.64 -50.48
CA ASP A 17 57.68 11.36 -49.79
C ASP A 17 57.30 11.54 -48.32
N VAL A 18 57.89 12.54 -47.65
CA VAL A 18 57.52 12.89 -46.27
C VAL A 18 56.06 13.36 -46.19
N LEU A 19 55.58 14.14 -47.17
CA LEU A 19 54.19 14.60 -47.21
C LEU A 19 53.21 13.43 -47.43
N ASN A 20 53.54 12.50 -48.32
CA ASN A 20 52.74 11.31 -48.57
C ASN A 20 52.67 10.40 -47.33
N ILE A 21 53.78 10.21 -46.61
CA ILE A 21 53.80 9.43 -45.37
C ILE A 21 52.95 10.11 -44.28
N ARG A 22 53.06 11.43 -44.12
CA ARG A 22 52.21 12.21 -43.21
C ARG A 22 50.73 12.08 -43.56
N LEU A 23 50.39 12.08 -44.85
CA LEU A 23 49.02 11.94 -45.33
C LEU A 23 48.48 10.52 -45.04
N ILE A 24 49.30 9.50 -45.23
CA ILE A 24 48.95 8.10 -44.90
C ILE A 24 48.76 7.93 -43.38
N GLU A 25 49.66 8.46 -42.55
CA GLU A 25 49.50 8.45 -41.08
C GLU A 25 48.22 9.18 -40.66
N LEU A 26 47.93 10.35 -41.25
CA LEU A 26 46.74 11.14 -40.93
C LEU A 26 45.46 10.41 -41.32
N THR A 27 45.41 9.83 -42.53
CA THR A 27 44.26 9.02 -42.96
C THR A 27 44.08 7.79 -42.08
N TYR A 28 45.16 7.10 -41.69
CA TYR A 28 45.09 5.95 -40.79
C TYR A 28 44.61 6.35 -39.40
N LEU A 29 45.05 7.49 -38.86
CA LEU A 29 44.55 8.03 -37.58
C LEU A 29 43.08 8.44 -37.65
N ILE A 30 42.63 9.03 -38.75
CA ILE A 30 41.22 9.37 -38.97
C ILE A 30 40.39 8.09 -39.06
N PHE A 31 40.79 7.12 -39.89
CA PHE A 31 40.12 5.83 -40.00
C PHE A 31 40.12 5.07 -38.69
N PHE A 32 41.23 5.06 -37.95
CA PHE A 32 41.34 4.39 -36.65
C PHE A 32 40.44 5.05 -35.60
N ASN A 33 40.44 6.38 -35.45
CA ASN A 33 39.54 7.09 -34.54
C ASN A 33 38.06 6.89 -34.93
N TYR A 34 37.73 6.96 -36.22
CA TYR A 34 36.39 6.69 -36.71
C TYR A 34 35.97 5.23 -36.44
N TYR A 35 36.87 4.27 -36.65
CA TYR A 35 36.60 2.85 -36.41
C TYR A 35 36.44 2.54 -34.92
N VAL A 36 37.25 3.14 -34.04
CA VAL A 36 37.11 3.03 -32.57
C VAL A 36 35.78 3.63 -32.11
N TYR A 37 35.39 4.81 -32.63
CA TYR A 37 34.10 5.44 -32.33
C TYR A 37 32.91 4.60 -32.83
N ALA A 38 32.99 4.08 -34.06
CA ALA A 38 31.92 3.27 -34.65
C ALA A 38 31.79 1.86 -34.05
N LYS A 39 32.87 1.29 -33.49
CA LYS A 39 32.86 -0.05 -32.86
C LYS A 39 32.52 -0.05 -31.37
N ASN A 40 32.49 1.10 -30.71
CA ASN A 40 32.12 1.19 -29.30
C ASN A 40 30.89 2.10 -29.13
N PRO A 41 29.71 1.75 -29.70
CA PRO A 41 28.49 2.38 -29.27
C PRO A 41 28.32 2.03 -27.78
N GLU A 42 28.39 3.04 -26.89
CA GLU A 42 28.01 2.82 -25.49
C GLU A 42 26.65 2.12 -25.48
N ALA A 43 26.56 0.99 -24.77
CA ALA A 43 25.31 0.27 -24.66
C ALA A 43 24.21 1.25 -24.23
N PRO A 44 23.02 1.23 -24.86
CA PRO A 44 21.97 2.16 -24.50
C PRO A 44 21.68 2.02 -23.00
N LYS A 45 21.80 3.12 -22.27
CA LYS A 45 21.52 3.15 -20.84
C LYS A 45 20.03 2.89 -20.63
N THR A 46 19.72 1.90 -19.81
CA THR A 46 18.35 1.51 -19.50
C THR A 46 18.06 1.63 -18.02
N GLY A 47 16.77 1.65 -17.70
CA GLY A 47 16.28 1.58 -16.33
C GLY A 47 14.91 0.92 -16.25
N SER A 48 14.48 0.68 -15.02
CA SER A 48 13.19 0.04 -14.72
C SER A 48 12.43 0.83 -13.66
N VAL A 49 11.11 0.76 -13.71
CA VAL A 49 10.22 1.41 -12.74
C VAL A 49 9.22 0.37 -12.27
N ASP A 50 9.09 0.20 -10.96
CA ASP A 50 8.05 -0.63 -10.36
C ASP A 50 7.16 0.16 -9.40
N VAL A 51 6.00 -0.40 -9.08
CA VAL A 51 5.05 0.12 -8.10
C VAL A 51 4.87 -0.85 -6.96
N LYS A 52 4.74 -0.30 -5.75
CA LYS A 52 4.39 -1.01 -4.53
C LYS A 52 3.22 -0.31 -3.84
N TYR A 53 2.36 -1.09 -3.21
CA TYR A 53 1.24 -0.61 -2.40
C TYR A 53 1.43 -1.18 -1.00
N ILE A 54 1.72 -0.31 -0.02
CA ILE A 54 2.07 -0.73 1.34
C ILE A 54 1.07 -0.24 2.37
N ASP A 55 0.94 -1.01 3.44
CA ASP A 55 0.19 -0.64 4.65
C ASP A 55 1.00 0.35 5.48
N LYS A 56 0.37 1.45 5.90
CA LYS A 56 0.97 2.54 6.68
C LYS A 56 1.49 2.09 8.04
N GLU A 57 0.81 1.16 8.69
CA GLU A 57 1.12 0.72 10.06
C GLU A 57 2.22 -0.34 10.06
N THR A 58 2.18 -1.30 9.13
CA THR A 58 3.17 -2.38 9.08
C THR A 58 4.37 -2.09 8.17
N GLY A 59 4.20 -1.21 7.17
CA GLY A 59 5.17 -1.00 6.10
C GLY A 59 5.27 -2.15 5.08
N GLU A 60 4.43 -3.17 5.22
CA GLU A 60 4.40 -4.33 4.33
C GLU A 60 3.46 -4.13 3.15
N MET A 61 3.56 -4.97 2.12
CA MET A 61 2.63 -4.95 0.98
C MET A 61 1.20 -5.23 1.45
N ILE A 62 0.23 -4.51 0.91
CA ILE A 62 -1.19 -4.77 1.19
C ILE A 62 -1.52 -6.22 0.83
N PRO A 63 -2.27 -6.97 1.67
CA PRO A 63 -2.63 -8.35 1.38
C PRO A 63 -3.26 -8.52 0.00
N GLY A 64 -2.75 -9.49 -0.78
CA GLY A 64 -3.23 -9.75 -2.14
C GLY A 64 -2.60 -8.88 -3.23
N THR A 65 -1.70 -7.96 -2.89
CA THR A 65 -0.94 -7.17 -3.87
C THR A 65 0.47 -7.73 -4.08
N SER A 66 1.11 -7.34 -5.18
CA SER A 66 2.49 -7.66 -5.50
C SER A 66 3.19 -6.46 -6.13
N VAL A 67 4.52 -6.56 -6.28
CA VAL A 67 5.30 -5.52 -6.97
C VAL A 67 4.93 -5.53 -8.46
N GLU A 68 4.46 -4.40 -8.98
CA GLU A 68 4.02 -4.27 -10.37
C GLU A 68 5.10 -3.59 -11.22
N SER A 69 5.51 -4.22 -12.32
CA SER A 69 6.44 -3.62 -13.28
C SER A 69 5.71 -2.62 -14.19
N VAL A 70 6.19 -1.38 -14.23
CA VAL A 70 5.66 -0.31 -15.11
C VAL A 70 6.53 -0.16 -16.35
N LYS A 71 7.85 -0.19 -16.16
CA LYS A 71 8.87 -0.14 -17.20
C LYS A 71 9.95 -1.15 -16.87
N GLU A 72 10.38 -1.91 -17.86
CA GLU A 72 11.44 -2.89 -17.73
C GLU A 72 12.49 -2.66 -18.81
N ASN A 73 13.74 -2.40 -18.39
CA ASN A 73 14.86 -2.12 -19.28
C ASN A 73 14.55 -1.03 -20.33
N ALA A 74 13.74 -0.03 -19.96
CA ALA A 74 13.35 1.06 -20.83
C ALA A 74 14.49 2.07 -21.02
N PRO A 75 14.58 2.76 -22.18
CA PRO A 75 15.54 3.83 -22.40
C PRO A 75 15.47 4.93 -21.34
N VAL A 76 16.64 5.40 -20.88
CA VAL A 76 16.72 6.59 -20.02
C VAL A 76 16.07 7.79 -20.70
N GLY A 77 15.28 8.54 -19.94
CA GLY A 77 14.55 9.73 -20.41
C GLY A 77 13.12 9.47 -20.87
N GLU A 78 12.73 8.21 -21.06
CA GLU A 78 11.34 7.82 -21.34
C GLU A 78 10.43 8.21 -20.17
N ASN A 79 9.25 8.75 -20.48
CA ASN A 79 8.29 9.14 -19.44
C ASN A 79 7.61 7.90 -18.84
N TYR A 80 7.32 7.97 -17.55
CA TYR A 80 6.42 7.05 -16.87
C TYR A 80 5.41 7.82 -16.02
N THR A 81 4.26 7.20 -15.83
CA THR A 81 3.16 7.65 -14.98
C THR A 81 2.61 6.43 -14.26
N THR A 82 2.27 6.60 -12.99
CA THR A 82 1.58 5.61 -12.17
C THR A 82 0.43 6.30 -11.45
N GLU A 83 -0.53 5.50 -10.99
CA GLU A 83 -1.73 5.98 -10.32
C GLU A 83 -1.98 5.12 -9.07
N GLU A 84 -2.62 5.70 -8.06
CA GLU A 84 -3.14 4.95 -6.93
C GLU A 84 -4.24 3.98 -7.37
N LYS A 85 -4.50 2.97 -6.54
CA LYS A 85 -5.55 1.98 -6.74
C LYS A 85 -6.54 2.00 -5.60
N ASN A 86 -7.73 1.45 -5.84
CA ASN A 86 -8.69 1.21 -4.79
C ASN A 86 -8.53 -0.22 -4.24
N PHE A 87 -8.42 -0.35 -2.93
CA PHE A 87 -8.32 -1.63 -2.22
C PHE A 87 -9.44 -1.73 -1.19
N ASP A 88 -10.18 -2.83 -1.19
CA ASP A 88 -11.27 -3.01 -0.24
C ASP A 88 -10.75 -3.02 1.21
N GLY A 89 -11.42 -2.27 2.09
CA GLY A 89 -10.99 -2.09 3.46
C GLY A 89 -9.76 -1.18 3.67
N TYR A 90 -9.30 -0.46 2.65
CA TYR A 90 -8.19 0.50 2.74
C TYR A 90 -8.54 1.85 2.11
N HIS A 91 -7.82 2.90 2.49
CA HIS A 91 -7.85 4.20 1.80
C HIS A 91 -6.44 4.72 1.55
N PHE A 92 -6.27 5.44 0.44
CA PHE A 92 -4.99 6.04 0.07
C PHE A 92 -4.65 7.21 1.01
N VAL A 93 -3.41 7.21 1.52
CA VAL A 93 -2.91 8.24 2.43
C VAL A 93 -1.92 9.18 1.73
N GLY A 94 -1.04 8.63 0.89
CA GLY A 94 0.01 9.40 0.24
C GLY A 94 1.14 8.53 -0.28
N MET A 95 2.21 9.16 -0.74
CA MET A 95 3.43 8.47 -1.17
C MET A 95 4.35 8.19 0.02
N ASP A 96 5.08 7.08 -0.02
CA ASP A 96 6.10 6.80 0.99
C ASP A 96 7.23 7.83 0.91
N LYS A 97 7.87 8.12 2.04
CA LYS A 97 8.98 9.11 2.11
C LYS A 97 10.19 8.68 1.29
N THR A 98 10.35 7.39 1.02
CA THR A 98 11.42 6.81 0.20
C THR A 98 11.00 6.55 -1.25
N SER A 99 9.75 6.91 -1.62
CA SER A 99 9.23 6.72 -2.97
C SER A 99 9.90 7.64 -3.98
N ASP A 100 10.15 7.10 -5.18
CA ASP A 100 10.29 7.91 -6.39
C ASP A 100 8.96 8.62 -6.73
N PRO A 101 8.99 9.75 -7.47
CA PRO A 101 7.77 10.43 -7.92
C PRO A 101 6.88 9.55 -8.80
N ALA A 102 5.56 9.66 -8.64
CA ALA A 102 4.55 8.94 -9.44
C ALA A 102 4.63 9.26 -10.96
N ASN A 103 5.09 10.47 -11.29
CA ASN A 103 5.31 10.92 -12.65
C ASN A 103 6.76 11.33 -12.82
N GLY A 104 7.42 10.83 -13.86
CA GLY A 104 8.82 11.14 -14.07
C GLY A 104 9.40 10.57 -15.34
N LYS A 105 10.72 10.51 -15.37
CA LYS A 105 11.49 9.90 -16.46
C LYS A 105 12.29 8.72 -15.93
N VAL A 106 12.43 7.69 -16.76
CA VAL A 106 13.31 6.55 -16.51
C VAL A 106 14.74 7.07 -16.36
N ALA A 107 15.43 6.60 -15.32
CA ALA A 107 16.84 6.86 -15.05
C ALA A 107 17.59 5.53 -14.95
N GLU A 108 18.92 5.57 -15.05
CA GLU A 108 19.76 4.38 -14.94
C GLU A 108 19.53 3.68 -13.60
N GLY A 109 19.28 2.36 -13.63
CA GLY A 109 18.92 1.57 -12.45
C GLY A 109 17.42 1.36 -12.27
N LYS A 110 16.99 1.13 -11.02
CA LYS A 110 15.60 0.79 -10.68
C LYS A 110 14.97 1.87 -9.82
N LYS A 111 13.79 2.35 -10.23
CA LYS A 111 12.93 3.27 -9.48
C LYS A 111 11.81 2.51 -8.80
N HIS A 112 11.44 2.98 -7.61
CA HIS A 112 10.39 2.41 -6.78
C HIS A 112 9.34 3.47 -6.47
N VAL A 113 8.17 3.37 -7.09
CA VAL A 113 7.02 4.21 -6.73
C VAL A 113 6.20 3.49 -5.67
N ILE A 114 6.03 4.09 -4.50
CA ILE A 114 5.45 3.43 -3.33
C ILE A 114 4.26 4.24 -2.83
N TYR A 115 3.05 3.69 -3.03
CA TYR A 115 1.81 4.25 -2.53
C TYR A 115 1.51 3.66 -1.14
N VAL A 116 1.18 4.51 -0.18
CA VAL A 116 0.89 4.16 1.21
C VAL A 116 -0.62 4.23 1.46
N TYR A 117 -1.14 3.19 2.12
CA TYR A 117 -2.56 3.04 2.42
C TYR A 117 -2.76 2.76 3.90
N GLU A 118 -3.89 3.19 4.43
CA GLU A 118 -4.29 2.93 5.80
C GLU A 118 -5.54 2.06 5.82
N LYS A 119 -5.53 1.04 6.66
CA LYS A 119 -6.66 0.12 6.80
C LYS A 119 -7.84 0.88 7.40
N ASN A 120 -9.00 0.76 6.78
CA ASN A 120 -10.22 1.41 7.24
C ASN A 120 -10.60 0.83 8.61
N GLN A 121 -10.84 1.72 9.57
CA GLN A 121 -11.28 1.31 10.90
C GLN A 121 -12.68 0.69 10.80
N GLU A 122 -12.78 -0.60 11.05
CA GLU A 122 -14.06 -1.28 11.13
C GLU A 122 -14.80 -0.80 12.38
N LYS A 123 -16.13 -0.70 12.28
CA LYS A 123 -16.99 -0.23 13.36
C LYS A 123 -18.09 -1.23 13.65
N GLY A 124 -18.53 -1.22 14.90
CA GLY A 124 -19.65 -2.01 15.36
C GLY A 124 -20.56 -1.27 16.31
N THR A 125 -21.75 -1.83 16.49
CA THR A 125 -22.80 -1.35 17.37
C THR A 125 -23.29 -2.50 18.24
N VAL A 126 -23.56 -2.24 19.52
CA VAL A 126 -24.13 -3.22 20.45
C VAL A 126 -25.51 -2.73 20.87
N ILE A 127 -26.53 -3.54 20.59
CA ILE A 127 -27.93 -3.25 20.90
C ILE A 127 -28.43 -4.28 21.91
N VAL A 128 -29.13 -3.80 22.93
CA VAL A 128 -29.74 -4.61 23.96
C VAL A 128 -31.24 -4.68 23.75
N HIS A 129 -31.76 -5.90 23.65
CA HIS A 129 -33.17 -6.21 23.56
C HIS A 129 -33.69 -6.72 24.90
N SER A 130 -34.93 -6.36 25.21
CA SER A 130 -35.67 -6.92 26.35
C SER A 130 -36.94 -7.56 25.84
N VAL A 131 -37.05 -8.88 26.03
CA VAL A 131 -38.14 -9.69 25.50
C VAL A 131 -38.79 -10.52 26.60
N ASP A 132 -40.04 -10.93 26.39
CA ASP A 132 -40.68 -11.96 27.22
C ASP A 132 -40.28 -13.38 26.76
N GLU A 133 -40.83 -14.40 27.42
CA GLU A 133 -40.57 -15.81 27.10
C GLU A 133 -41.02 -16.23 25.69
N ASP A 134 -41.98 -15.52 25.12
CA ASP A 134 -42.52 -15.71 23.77
C ASP A 134 -41.74 -14.89 22.72
N SER A 135 -40.63 -14.27 23.12
CA SER A 135 -39.79 -13.38 22.30
C SER A 135 -40.47 -12.09 21.84
N ASN A 136 -41.55 -11.66 22.51
CA ASN A 136 -42.14 -10.35 22.24
C ASN A 136 -41.31 -9.25 22.88
N LYS A 137 -41.12 -8.14 22.17
CA LYS A 137 -40.44 -6.94 22.69
C LYS A 137 -41.30 -6.28 23.77
N ILE A 138 -40.72 -6.09 24.97
CA ILE A 138 -41.41 -5.51 26.14
C ILE A 138 -40.86 -4.15 26.57
N SER A 139 -39.76 -3.70 25.96
CA SER A 139 -39.19 -2.36 26.13
C SER A 139 -38.47 -1.94 24.85
N ASP A 140 -38.28 -0.64 24.66
CA ASP A 140 -37.40 -0.11 23.62
C ASP A 140 -35.97 -0.65 23.74
N ASP A 141 -35.32 -0.79 22.58
CA ASP A 141 -33.95 -1.27 22.49
C ASP A 141 -32.99 -0.22 23.03
N VAL A 142 -31.93 -0.67 23.71
CA VAL A 142 -30.91 0.21 24.25
C VAL A 142 -29.63 0.07 23.43
N VAL A 143 -29.14 1.17 22.88
CA VAL A 143 -27.84 1.20 22.21
C VAL A 143 -26.75 1.34 23.29
N ASN A 144 -26.04 0.25 23.56
CA ASN A 144 -24.95 0.22 24.53
C ASN A 144 -23.67 0.87 23.97
N LYS A 145 -23.35 0.57 22.70
CA LYS A 145 -22.24 1.15 21.93
C LYS A 145 -22.74 1.46 20.52
N LYS A 146 -22.35 2.60 19.95
CA LYS A 146 -22.77 3.03 18.61
C LYS A 146 -21.58 3.39 17.74
N ASP A 147 -21.43 2.70 16.61
CA ASP A 147 -20.42 2.98 15.58
C ASP A 147 -18.99 3.18 16.14
N VAL A 148 -18.63 2.37 17.14
CA VAL A 148 -17.31 2.41 17.79
C VAL A 148 -16.34 1.47 17.08
N PRO A 149 -15.01 1.73 17.11
CA PRO A 149 -14.02 0.80 16.60
C PRO A 149 -14.25 -0.64 17.09
N THR A 150 -14.02 -1.60 16.21
CA THR A 150 -13.98 -3.02 16.61
C THR A 150 -12.84 -3.26 17.60
N GLY A 151 -13.04 -4.23 18.50
CA GLY A 151 -12.10 -4.58 19.56
C GLY A 151 -12.31 -3.82 20.87
N GLU A 152 -13.17 -2.81 20.92
CA GLU A 152 -13.56 -2.19 22.19
C GLU A 152 -14.37 -3.17 23.06
N ASP A 153 -14.07 -3.23 24.36
CA ASP A 153 -14.87 -4.00 25.30
C ASP A 153 -16.26 -3.37 25.50
N TYR A 154 -17.26 -4.22 25.72
CA TYR A 154 -18.59 -3.83 26.17
C TYR A 154 -19.09 -4.76 27.28
N THR A 155 -19.93 -4.18 28.13
CA THR A 155 -20.73 -4.89 29.13
C THR A 155 -22.14 -4.33 29.09
N THR A 156 -23.12 -5.21 29.06
CA THR A 156 -24.53 -4.86 29.13
C THR A 156 -25.11 -5.24 30.48
N THR A 157 -26.13 -4.50 30.90
CA THR A 157 -26.90 -4.81 32.10
C THR A 157 -28.39 -4.88 31.75
N PRO A 158 -29.15 -5.78 32.39
CA PRO A 158 -30.59 -5.86 32.21
C PRO A 158 -31.24 -4.59 32.73
N LYS A 159 -32.34 -4.20 32.09
CA LYS A 159 -33.14 -3.03 32.48
C LYS A 159 -34.18 -3.47 33.52
N ASP A 160 -34.49 -2.58 34.45
CA ASP A 160 -35.66 -2.76 35.31
C ASP A 160 -36.93 -2.36 34.54
N ILE A 161 -37.88 -3.30 34.41
CA ILE A 161 -39.09 -3.14 33.58
C ILE A 161 -40.32 -3.38 34.47
N PRO A 162 -41.17 -2.35 34.67
CA PRO A 162 -42.37 -2.48 35.48
C PRO A 162 -43.28 -3.63 35.00
N GLY A 163 -43.68 -4.50 35.93
CA GLY A 163 -44.54 -5.65 35.63
C GLY A 163 -43.80 -6.88 35.10
N TYR A 164 -42.46 -6.85 35.05
CA TYR A 164 -41.62 -7.93 34.57
C TYR A 164 -40.43 -8.19 35.51
N GLU A 165 -40.04 -9.44 35.66
CA GLU A 165 -38.85 -9.88 36.38
C GLU A 165 -37.88 -10.60 35.43
N LEU A 166 -36.59 -10.35 35.56
CA LEU A 166 -35.55 -10.98 34.74
C LEU A 166 -35.47 -12.49 34.99
N ASP A 167 -35.44 -13.29 33.93
CA ASP A 167 -35.16 -14.72 34.01
C ASP A 167 -33.66 -14.95 34.25
N LYS A 168 -33.29 -15.18 35.52
CA LYS A 168 -31.89 -15.42 35.93
C LYS A 168 -31.29 -16.70 35.34
N ASN A 169 -32.09 -17.60 34.80
CA ASN A 169 -31.62 -18.82 34.13
C ASN A 169 -31.35 -18.61 32.64
N LYS A 170 -31.77 -17.47 32.06
CA LYS A 170 -31.59 -17.11 30.65
C LYS A 170 -30.78 -15.83 30.46
N ILE A 171 -29.73 -15.66 31.27
CA ILE A 171 -28.79 -14.55 31.08
C ILE A 171 -28.00 -14.78 29.79
N PRO A 172 -27.96 -13.81 28.86
CA PRO A 172 -27.22 -13.96 27.61
C PRO A 172 -25.73 -14.16 27.87
N SER A 173 -25.12 -15.13 27.21
CA SER A 173 -23.68 -15.43 27.32
C SER A 173 -22.81 -14.31 26.76
N ASN A 174 -23.34 -13.53 25.82
CA ASN A 174 -22.69 -12.37 25.19
C ASN A 174 -22.99 -11.04 25.90
N LYS A 175 -23.40 -11.05 27.19
CA LYS A 175 -23.57 -9.80 27.95
C LYS A 175 -22.26 -9.02 28.13
N ASP A 176 -21.12 -9.70 28.04
CA ASP A 176 -19.79 -9.13 28.02
C ASP A 176 -19.08 -9.62 26.76
N GLY A 177 -18.30 -8.74 26.14
CA GLY A 177 -17.51 -9.12 24.98
C GLY A 177 -16.77 -7.94 24.38
N VAL A 178 -16.30 -8.13 23.15
CA VAL A 178 -15.68 -7.08 22.33
C VAL A 178 -16.59 -6.72 21.16
N VAL A 179 -16.58 -5.46 20.76
CA VAL A 179 -17.33 -4.98 19.60
C VAL A 179 -16.75 -5.61 18.33
N VAL A 180 -17.59 -6.25 17.55
CA VAL A 180 -17.25 -6.81 16.23
C VAL A 180 -17.91 -5.99 15.12
N LYS A 181 -17.45 -6.19 13.88
CA LYS A 181 -18.01 -5.49 12.71
C LYS A 181 -19.52 -5.73 12.60
N GLY A 182 -20.28 -4.66 12.40
CA GLY A 182 -21.74 -4.71 12.25
C GLY A 182 -22.49 -4.57 13.58
N THR A 183 -23.66 -5.20 13.69
CA THR A 183 -24.52 -5.11 14.88
C THR A 183 -24.42 -6.38 15.72
N THR A 184 -24.10 -6.23 17.00
CA THR A 184 -24.19 -7.28 18.02
C THR A 184 -25.49 -7.10 18.79
N GLU A 185 -26.30 -8.16 18.85
CA GLU A 185 -27.58 -8.17 19.57
C GLU A 185 -27.44 -8.95 20.87
N VAL A 186 -27.79 -8.32 21.99
CA VAL A 186 -27.79 -8.91 23.33
C VAL A 186 -29.22 -8.92 23.87
N THR A 187 -29.76 -10.10 24.14
CA THR A 187 -31.17 -10.24 24.51
C THR A 187 -31.33 -10.74 25.94
N TYR A 188 -32.01 -9.96 26.78
CA TYR A 188 -32.45 -10.37 28.11
C TYR A 188 -33.91 -10.83 28.06
N VAL A 189 -34.19 -11.97 28.68
CA VAL A 189 -35.52 -12.59 28.75
C VAL A 189 -36.14 -12.33 30.11
N TYR A 190 -37.43 -11.99 30.14
CA TYR A 190 -38.18 -11.64 31.35
C TYR A 190 -39.47 -12.45 31.47
N HIS A 191 -39.96 -12.61 32.70
CA HIS A 191 -41.28 -13.15 33.03
C HIS A 191 -42.20 -12.04 33.50
N LYS A 192 -43.49 -12.13 33.16
CA LYS A 192 -44.50 -11.19 33.68
C LYS A 192 -44.75 -11.47 35.16
N THR A 193 -44.69 -10.44 36.01
CA THR A 193 -45.06 -10.58 37.43
C THR A 193 -46.58 -10.71 37.55
N PRO A 194 -47.10 -11.62 38.41
CA PRO A 194 -48.52 -11.67 38.67
C PRO A 194 -49.00 -10.34 39.25
N GLU A 195 -50.18 -9.87 38.82
CA GLU A 195 -50.79 -8.67 39.41
C GLU A 195 -50.98 -8.88 40.91
N PRO A 196 -50.74 -7.84 41.75
CA PRO A 196 -51.01 -7.95 43.17
C PRO A 196 -52.48 -8.31 43.37
N THR A 197 -52.74 -9.38 44.11
CA THR A 197 -54.11 -9.79 44.43
C THR A 197 -54.78 -8.64 45.20
N PRO A 198 -55.96 -8.14 44.79
CA PRO A 198 -56.62 -7.07 45.52
C PRO A 198 -56.88 -7.54 46.95
N THR A 199 -56.42 -6.77 47.93
CA THR A 199 -56.68 -7.07 49.34
C THR A 199 -58.19 -7.00 49.57
N PRO A 200 -58.84 -8.05 50.08
CA PRO A 200 -60.27 -7.99 50.38
C PRO A 200 -60.50 -6.91 51.45
N ASN A 201 -61.43 -6.01 51.14
CA ASN A 201 -61.77 -4.80 51.92
C ASN A 201 -62.69 -5.12 53.10
#